data_AF-A0A9E3ZXX6-F1
#
_entry.id   AF-A0A9E3ZXX6-F1
#
_cell.length_a   1.000
_cell.length_b   1.000
_cell.length_c   1.000
_cell.angle_alpha   90.00
_cell.angle_beta   90.00
_cell.angle_gamma   90.00
#
_symmetry.space_group_name_H-M   'P 1'
#
loop_
_entity.id
_entity.type
_entity.pdbx_description
1 polymer ?
#
loop_
_entity_poly.entity_id
_entity_poly.type
_entity_poly.pdbx_seq_one_letter_code
_entity_poly.pdbx_strand_id
1 'polypeptide(L)'
;MNGIRLRPLDGLPEIRPGDDLPALLAGLVPEGPGILVVAQKVVSKAEGRILALAEVHPGPRARGLAAQTDKDPRHVQVVLDQTRRVVRTGPGVVICETHHGLICANAGVDLSNAPQGETAVLLPLDPDASARRILERLGPGRGVIVSDTFGRPWREGLVDVAIGVAGLAPLRDYCGERDRRGRELQVTVMARADQLAAAAGILMEKG
;
A
#
# COMPACT_ATOMS: atom_id res chain seq x y z
N MET A 1 23.64 -1.60 -20.95
CA MET A 1 22.22 -1.99 -21.11
C MET A 1 21.36 -0.93 -20.43
N ASN A 2 20.52 -0.20 -21.17
CA ASN A 2 19.62 0.83 -20.60
C ASN A 2 18.19 0.28 -20.52
N GLY A 3 17.91 -0.59 -19.55
CA GLY A 3 16.60 -1.20 -19.39
C GLY A 3 16.27 -1.52 -17.94
N ILE A 4 14.98 -1.63 -17.63
CA ILE A 4 14.47 -2.05 -16.32
C ILE A 4 14.13 -3.54 -16.41
N ARG A 5 14.52 -4.32 -15.39
CA ARG A 5 14.12 -5.72 -15.24
C ARG A 5 13.26 -5.87 -13.99
N LEU A 6 12.06 -6.39 -14.15
CA LEU A 6 11.13 -6.71 -13.07
C LEU A 6 11.03 -8.24 -12.97
N ARG A 7 10.99 -8.76 -11.75
CA ARG A 7 10.80 -10.19 -11.46
C ARG A 7 9.90 -10.34 -10.23
N PRO A 8 8.92 -11.26 -10.25
CA PRO A 8 8.22 -11.62 -9.03
C PRO A 8 9.17 -12.34 -8.07
N LEU A 9 8.83 -12.36 -6.78
CA LEU A 9 9.49 -13.19 -5.79
C LEU A 9 8.52 -14.28 -5.36
N ASP A 10 8.84 -15.51 -5.73
CA ASP A 10 8.06 -16.69 -5.37
C ASP A 10 8.56 -17.29 -4.05
N GLY A 11 7.75 -18.16 -3.44
CA GLY A 11 8.17 -18.94 -2.27
C GLY A 11 7.97 -18.24 -0.92
N LEU A 12 7.33 -17.07 -0.88
CA LEU A 12 6.88 -16.48 0.37
C LEU A 12 5.71 -17.32 0.93
N PRO A 13 5.78 -17.82 2.18
CA PRO A 13 4.67 -18.55 2.77
C PRO A 13 3.48 -17.62 3.09
N GLU A 14 2.35 -18.22 3.45
CA GLU A 14 1.24 -17.44 4.01
C GLU A 14 1.68 -16.77 5.32
N ILE A 15 1.71 -15.45 5.31
CA ILE A 15 2.21 -14.64 6.42
C ILE A 15 1.18 -14.57 7.55
N ARG A 16 1.66 -14.75 8.77
CA ARG A 16 0.87 -14.70 10.01
C ARG A 16 1.36 -13.58 10.93
N PRO A 17 0.50 -13.13 11.86
CA PRO A 17 0.92 -12.21 12.92
C PRO A 17 2.17 -12.70 13.65
N GLY A 18 3.18 -11.83 13.72
CA GLY A 18 4.45 -12.10 14.41
C GLY A 18 5.53 -12.74 13.54
N ASP A 19 5.26 -13.09 12.28
CA ASP A 19 6.30 -13.60 11.38
C ASP A 19 7.39 -12.54 11.13
N ASP A 20 8.65 -12.96 11.11
CA ASP A 20 9.79 -12.11 10.74
C ASP A 20 9.84 -11.90 9.22
N LEU A 21 8.95 -11.03 8.74
CA LEU A 21 8.83 -10.69 7.33
C LEU A 21 10.17 -10.19 6.73
N PRO A 22 10.95 -9.31 7.38
CA PRO A 22 12.29 -8.95 6.89
C PRO A 22 13.19 -10.17 6.64
N ALA A 23 13.27 -11.12 7.57
CA ALA A 23 14.09 -12.31 7.40
C ALA A 23 13.58 -13.22 6.28
N LEU A 24 12.27 -13.42 6.19
CA LEU A 24 11.63 -14.20 5.11
C LEU A 24 11.93 -13.59 3.74
N LEU A 25 11.74 -12.28 3.58
CA LEU A 25 12.02 -11.57 2.33
C LEU A 25 13.51 -11.62 1.97
N ALA A 26 14.40 -11.47 2.95
CA ALA A 26 15.85 -11.54 2.70
C ALA A 26 16.31 -12.90 2.20
N GLY A 27 15.63 -13.99 2.57
CA GLY A 27 15.88 -15.33 2.03
C GLY A 27 15.47 -15.51 0.57
N LEU A 28 14.58 -14.65 0.05
CA LEU A 28 14.04 -14.74 -1.31
C LEU A 28 14.65 -13.69 -2.25
N VAL A 29 15.04 -12.53 -1.73
CA VAL A 29 15.60 -11.42 -2.51
C VAL A 29 17.02 -11.76 -2.97
N PRO A 30 17.28 -11.84 -4.29
CA PRO A 30 18.61 -12.20 -4.77
C PRO A 30 19.64 -11.11 -4.49
N GLU A 31 20.90 -11.51 -4.37
CA GLU A 31 22.02 -10.61 -4.06
C GLU A 31 22.19 -9.46 -5.06
N GLY A 32 22.77 -8.36 -4.58
CA GLY A 32 23.05 -7.16 -5.37
C GLY A 32 22.06 -6.01 -5.18
N PRO A 33 22.30 -4.88 -5.86
CA PRO A 33 21.47 -3.68 -5.76
C PRO A 33 20.12 -3.89 -6.44
N GLY A 34 19.10 -3.21 -5.94
CA GLY A 34 17.75 -3.31 -6.49
C GLY A 34 16.71 -2.63 -5.62
N ILE A 35 15.48 -2.65 -6.10
CA ILE A 35 14.32 -2.13 -5.37
C ILE A 35 13.38 -3.29 -5.15
N LEU A 36 13.04 -3.56 -3.89
CA LEU A 36 12.01 -4.49 -3.50
C LEU A 36 10.70 -3.72 -3.36
N VAL A 37 9.64 -4.20 -4.01
CA VAL A 37 8.27 -3.70 -3.78
C VAL A 37 7.49 -4.79 -3.07
N VAL A 38 6.87 -4.46 -1.95
CA VAL A 38 6.14 -5.39 -1.07
C VAL A 38 4.71 -4.90 -0.94
N ALA A 39 3.73 -5.75 -1.24
CA ALA A 39 2.33 -5.41 -1.01
C ALA A 39 2.07 -5.22 0.50
N GLN A 40 1.29 -4.21 0.87
CA GLN A 40 1.01 -3.89 2.27
C GLN A 40 0.40 -5.07 3.02
N LYS A 41 -0.40 -5.91 2.35
CA LYS A 41 -1.11 -7.03 2.99
C LYS A 41 -0.19 -7.97 3.76
N VAL A 42 0.99 -8.29 3.23
CA VAL A 42 1.96 -9.15 3.94
C VAL A 42 2.63 -8.41 5.10
N VAL A 43 2.89 -7.11 4.95
CA VAL A 43 3.40 -6.25 6.02
C VAL A 43 2.39 -6.17 7.16
N SER A 44 1.14 -5.86 6.84
CA SER A 44 0.03 -5.75 7.77
C SER A 44 -0.24 -7.06 8.51
N LYS A 45 -0.22 -8.21 7.81
CA LYS A 45 -0.35 -9.52 8.44
C LYS A 45 0.79 -9.78 9.44
N ALA A 46 2.05 -9.57 9.05
CA ALA A 46 3.20 -9.76 9.93
C ALA A 46 3.13 -8.86 11.17
N GLU A 47 2.67 -7.62 11.01
CA GLU A 47 2.50 -6.64 12.08
C GLU A 47 1.22 -6.82 12.91
N GLY A 48 0.44 -7.88 12.66
CA GLY A 48 -0.80 -8.14 13.39
C GLY A 48 -1.90 -7.11 13.15
N ARG A 49 -1.85 -6.40 12.02
CA ARG A 49 -2.86 -5.43 11.58
C ARG A 49 -4.06 -6.13 10.96
N ILE A 50 -4.59 -7.11 11.68
CA ILE A 50 -5.76 -7.90 11.31
C ILE A 50 -6.80 -7.83 12.42
N LEU A 51 -8.08 -7.86 12.04
CA LEU A 51 -9.20 -7.74 12.97
C LEU A 51 -10.36 -8.61 12.53
N ALA A 52 -10.97 -9.36 13.46
CA ALA A 52 -12.21 -10.08 13.20
C ALA A 52 -13.40 -9.11 13.27
N LEU A 53 -14.16 -8.99 12.19
CA LEU A 53 -15.37 -8.17 12.11
C LEU A 53 -16.44 -8.64 13.10
N ALA A 54 -16.48 -9.92 13.46
CA ALA A 54 -17.35 -10.46 14.52
C ALA A 54 -17.21 -9.71 15.86
N GLU A 55 -16.02 -9.17 16.15
CA GLU A 55 -15.72 -8.46 17.40
C GLU A 55 -16.06 -6.96 17.33
N VAL A 56 -16.42 -6.47 16.15
CA VAL A 56 -16.66 -5.04 15.89
C VAL A 56 -18.10 -4.66 16.23
N HIS A 57 -18.24 -3.64 17.08
CA HIS A 57 -19.52 -3.10 17.50
C HIS A 57 -19.78 -1.76 16.81
N PRO A 58 -20.58 -1.72 15.72
CA PRO A 58 -20.75 -0.51 14.93
C PRO A 58 -21.60 0.54 15.66
N GLY A 59 -21.09 1.77 15.75
CA GLY A 59 -21.80 2.91 16.31
C GLY A 59 -22.85 3.50 15.36
N PRO A 60 -23.64 4.50 15.81
CA PRO A 60 -24.69 5.11 15.00
C PRO A 60 -24.19 5.70 13.68
N ARG A 61 -23.00 6.33 13.69
CA ARG A 61 -22.37 6.89 12.50
C ARG A 61 -22.03 5.81 11.46
N ALA A 62 -21.47 4.69 11.91
CA ALA A 62 -21.14 3.57 11.04
C ALA A 62 -22.40 2.95 10.43
N ARG A 63 -23.45 2.74 11.23
CA ARG A 63 -24.74 2.22 10.73
C ARG A 63 -25.40 3.14 9.70
N GLY A 64 -25.41 4.45 9.97
CA GLY A 64 -25.97 5.43 9.03
C GLY A 64 -25.22 5.48 7.71
N LEU A 65 -23.89 5.46 7.74
CA LEU A 65 -23.06 5.45 6.54
C LEU A 65 -23.18 4.12 5.77
N ALA A 66 -23.19 3.00 6.49
CA ALA A 66 -23.39 1.67 5.92
C ALA A 66 -24.69 1.57 5.12
N ALA A 67 -25.80 2.07 5.66
CA ALA A 67 -27.08 2.12 4.96
C ALA A 67 -27.04 2.97 3.68
N GLN A 68 -26.29 4.07 3.67
CA GLN A 68 -26.14 4.93 2.49
C GLN A 68 -25.25 4.30 1.40
N THR A 69 -24.31 3.45 1.79
CA THR A 69 -23.27 2.91 0.91
C THR A 69 -23.46 1.44 0.56
N ASP A 70 -24.51 0.80 1.08
CA ASP A 70 -24.79 -0.63 0.95
C ASP A 70 -23.59 -1.50 1.38
N LYS A 71 -23.15 -1.32 2.63
CA LYS A 71 -21.99 -2.01 3.23
C LYS A 71 -22.34 -2.63 4.58
N ASP A 72 -21.53 -3.59 5.03
CA ASP A 72 -21.59 -4.09 6.40
C ASP A 72 -21.23 -2.97 7.40
N PRO A 73 -22.10 -2.64 8.37
CA PRO A 73 -21.81 -1.61 9.37
C PRO A 73 -20.57 -1.88 10.21
N ARG A 74 -20.21 -3.16 10.45
CA ARG A 74 -18.99 -3.57 11.14
C ARG A 74 -17.76 -3.15 10.35
N HIS A 75 -17.75 -3.46 9.04
CA HIS A 75 -16.67 -2.99 8.16
C HIS A 75 -16.60 -1.47 8.11
N VAL A 76 -17.74 -0.78 7.98
CA VAL A 76 -17.77 0.69 7.97
C VAL A 76 -17.26 1.27 9.29
N GLN A 77 -17.50 0.63 10.43
CA GLN A 77 -16.92 1.05 11.71
C GLN A 77 -15.39 0.99 11.66
N VAL A 78 -14.82 -0.13 11.20
CA VAL A 78 -13.36 -0.27 11.05
C VAL A 78 -12.78 0.79 10.10
N VAL A 79 -13.44 1.02 8.97
CA VAL A 79 -13.07 2.08 8.03
C VAL A 79 -13.04 3.43 8.73
N LEU A 80 -14.10 3.78 9.49
CA LEU A 80 -14.18 5.05 10.21
C LEU A 80 -13.09 5.16 11.28
N ASP A 81 -12.72 4.08 11.95
CA ASP A 81 -11.65 4.06 12.95
C ASP A 81 -10.27 4.33 12.32
N GLN A 82 -10.06 3.93 11.07
CA GLN A 82 -8.84 4.22 10.29
C GLN A 82 -8.91 5.56 9.52
N THR A 83 -10.02 6.30 9.65
CA THR A 83 -10.31 7.50 8.86
C THR A 83 -10.17 8.77 9.70
N ARG A 84 -9.38 9.72 9.20
CA ARG A 84 -9.36 11.09 9.70
C ARG A 84 -10.58 11.89 9.25
N ARG A 85 -10.93 11.82 7.97
CA ARG A 85 -12.19 12.37 7.44
C ARG A 85 -12.73 11.57 6.27
N VAL A 86 -14.06 11.53 6.16
CA VAL A 86 -14.73 11.02 4.96
C VAL A 86 -14.71 12.14 3.92
N VAL A 87 -14.13 11.87 2.76
CA VAL A 87 -13.95 12.83 1.66
C VAL A 87 -15.16 12.78 0.72
N ARG A 88 -15.63 11.57 0.39
CA ARG A 88 -16.79 11.36 -0.47
C ARG A 88 -17.44 10.01 -0.21
N THR A 89 -18.75 9.96 -0.40
CA THR A 89 -19.53 8.72 -0.35
C THR A 89 -20.25 8.53 -1.68
N GLY A 90 -20.52 7.27 -2.01
CA GLY A 90 -21.34 6.86 -3.14
C GLY A 90 -21.79 5.41 -2.98
N PRO A 91 -22.66 4.91 -3.87
CA PRO A 91 -23.07 3.50 -3.83
C PRO A 91 -21.84 2.58 -3.83
N GLY A 92 -21.70 1.74 -2.82
CA GLY A 92 -20.58 0.81 -2.68
C GLY A 92 -19.21 1.42 -2.36
N VAL A 93 -19.08 2.74 -2.21
CA VAL A 93 -17.77 3.42 -2.09
C VAL A 93 -17.77 4.46 -0.96
N VAL A 94 -16.74 4.39 -0.12
CA VAL A 94 -16.39 5.43 0.85
C VAL A 94 -14.96 5.87 0.58
N ILE A 95 -14.75 7.11 0.15
CA ILE A 95 -13.42 7.70 0.00
C ILE A 95 -13.06 8.41 1.29
N CYS A 96 -11.92 8.03 1.86
CA CYS A 96 -11.44 8.50 3.15
C CYS A 96 -10.06 9.13 3.03
N GLU A 97 -9.79 10.11 3.88
CA GLU A 97 -8.44 10.44 4.29
C GLU A 97 -8.07 9.56 5.48
N THR A 98 -7.05 8.72 5.32
CA THR A 98 -6.50 7.89 6.41
C THR A 98 -5.77 8.74 7.45
N HIS A 99 -5.45 8.18 8.61
CA HIS A 99 -4.56 8.86 9.58
C HIS A 99 -3.15 9.14 9.04
N HIS A 100 -2.71 8.40 8.02
CA HIS A 100 -1.46 8.66 7.28
C HIS A 100 -1.55 9.85 6.33
N GLY A 101 -2.76 10.32 6.00
CA GLY A 101 -3.01 11.35 4.99
C GLY A 101 -3.27 10.82 3.57
N LEU A 102 -3.31 9.49 3.38
CA LEU A 102 -3.66 8.87 2.10
C LEU A 102 -5.14 9.06 1.79
N ILE A 103 -5.47 9.42 0.55
CA ILE A 103 -6.85 9.52 0.05
C ILE A 103 -7.18 8.26 -0.74
N CYS A 104 -7.96 7.36 -0.15
CA CYS A 104 -8.27 6.05 -0.76
C CYS A 104 -9.65 5.52 -0.36
N ALA A 105 -10.09 4.48 -1.06
CA ALA A 105 -11.33 3.79 -0.74
C ALA A 105 -11.19 3.03 0.59
N ASN A 106 -12.23 3.06 1.41
CA ASN A 106 -12.35 2.34 2.68
C ASN A 106 -11.14 2.53 3.63
N ALA A 107 -10.44 3.67 3.52
CA ALA A 107 -9.22 3.93 4.29
C ALA A 107 -8.11 2.86 4.15
N GLY A 108 -8.07 2.15 3.01
CA GLY A 108 -7.12 1.06 2.77
C GLY A 108 -7.42 -0.23 3.55
N VAL A 109 -8.61 -0.32 4.17
CA VAL A 109 -9.09 -1.54 4.81
C VAL A 109 -9.50 -2.53 3.71
N ASP A 110 -8.85 -3.69 3.72
CA ASP A 110 -9.14 -4.80 2.81
C ASP A 110 -9.83 -5.95 3.57
N LEU A 111 -10.75 -6.64 2.92
CA LEU A 111 -11.42 -7.82 3.49
C LEU A 111 -10.77 -9.08 2.94
N SER A 112 -10.26 -9.93 3.82
CA SER A 112 -9.71 -11.22 3.40
C SER A 112 -10.82 -12.22 3.12
N ASN A 113 -10.78 -12.85 1.95
CA ASN A 113 -11.68 -13.95 1.56
C ASN A 113 -11.33 -15.29 2.26
N ALA A 114 -10.59 -15.28 3.37
CA ALA A 114 -10.24 -16.49 4.10
C ALA A 114 -11.51 -17.27 4.54
N PRO A 115 -11.45 -18.61 4.70
CA PRO A 115 -12.63 -19.44 4.99
C PRO A 115 -13.38 -19.09 6.28
N GLN A 116 -12.76 -18.31 7.17
CA GLN A 116 -13.37 -17.75 8.39
C GLN A 116 -14.10 -16.42 8.11
N GLY A 117 -14.35 -16.14 6.82
CA GLY A 117 -14.88 -14.93 6.17
C GLY A 117 -15.45 -13.90 7.12
N GLU A 118 -14.57 -13.06 7.68
CA GLU A 118 -14.91 -11.86 8.46
C GLU A 118 -13.64 -11.13 8.95
N THR A 119 -12.48 -11.28 8.30
CA THR A 119 -11.23 -10.61 8.75
C THR A 119 -10.92 -9.38 7.91
N ALA A 120 -10.80 -8.23 8.57
CA ALA A 120 -10.29 -7.00 7.99
C ALA A 120 -8.77 -6.93 8.15
N VAL A 121 -8.07 -6.57 7.08
CA VAL A 121 -6.65 -6.23 7.08
C VAL A 121 -6.54 -4.71 7.00
N LEU A 122 -5.89 -4.12 8.00
CA LEU A 122 -5.68 -2.68 8.10
C LEU A 122 -4.32 -2.32 7.53
N LEU A 123 -4.13 -1.07 7.09
CA LEU A 123 -2.81 -0.59 6.71
C LEU A 123 -1.81 -0.68 7.90
N PRO A 124 -0.50 -0.86 7.62
CA PRO A 124 0.55 -0.71 8.62
C PRO A 124 0.45 0.67 9.27
N LEU A 125 0.76 0.79 10.56
CA LEU A 125 0.70 2.07 11.27
C LEU A 125 1.77 3.07 10.82
N ASP A 126 2.92 2.56 10.39
CA ASP A 126 4.02 3.33 9.82
C ASP A 126 4.69 2.50 8.72
N PRO A 127 4.16 2.55 7.48
CA PRO A 127 4.71 1.80 6.36
C PRO A 127 6.15 2.16 6.01
N ASP A 128 6.59 3.41 6.29
CA ASP A 128 7.99 3.82 6.13
C ASP A 128 8.90 3.11 7.15
N ALA A 129 8.45 2.96 8.40
CA ALA A 129 9.17 2.15 9.39
C ALA A 129 9.25 0.68 8.98
N SER A 130 8.16 0.12 8.44
CA SER A 130 8.16 -1.24 7.91
C SER A 130 9.16 -1.39 6.77
N ALA A 131 9.18 -0.46 5.82
CA ALA A 131 10.15 -0.43 4.72
C ALA A 131 11.60 -0.34 5.23
N ARG A 132 11.86 0.49 6.26
CA ARG A 132 13.18 0.62 6.90
C ARG A 132 13.64 -0.69 7.56
N ARG A 133 12.78 -1.37 8.32
CA ARG A 133 13.10 -2.67 8.94
C ARG A 133 13.48 -3.72 7.90
N ILE A 134 12.74 -3.77 6.79
CA ILE A 134 13.05 -4.67 5.67
C ILE A 134 14.41 -4.29 5.05
N LEU A 135 14.66 -3.00 4.81
CA LEU A 135 15.92 -2.52 4.25
C LEU A 135 17.12 -2.85 5.14
N GLU A 136 17.00 -2.66 6.46
CA GLU A 136 18.05 -3.01 7.44
C GLU A 136 18.47 -4.48 7.31
N ARG A 137 17.51 -5.37 7.09
CA ARG A 137 17.79 -6.80 6.87
C ARG A 137 18.39 -7.10 5.50
N LEU A 138 17.96 -6.39 4.46
CA LEU A 138 18.46 -6.56 3.10
C LEU A 138 19.86 -5.96 2.87
N GLY A 139 20.28 -5.03 3.70
CA GLY A 139 21.56 -4.34 3.60
C GLY A 139 21.54 -3.08 2.71
N PRO A 140 22.65 -2.32 2.72
CA PRO A 140 22.74 -1.03 2.03
C PRO A 140 22.75 -1.16 0.50
N GLY A 141 22.48 -0.05 -0.19
CA GLY A 141 22.48 0.01 -1.66
C GLY A 141 21.21 -0.53 -2.32
N ARG A 142 20.16 -0.78 -1.53
CA ARG A 142 18.84 -1.24 -1.97
C ARG A 142 17.76 -0.22 -1.63
N GLY A 143 16.62 -0.31 -2.31
CA GLY A 143 15.40 0.40 -1.97
C GLY A 143 14.28 -0.56 -1.59
N VAL A 144 13.38 -0.13 -0.72
CA VAL A 144 12.15 -0.86 -0.36
C VAL A 144 10.97 0.08 -0.53
N ILE A 145 9.91 -0.42 -1.17
CA ILE A 145 8.63 0.26 -1.31
C ILE A 145 7.56 -0.68 -0.74
N VAL A 146 6.74 -0.18 0.18
CA VAL A 146 5.49 -0.83 0.57
C VAL A 146 4.39 -0.24 -0.33
N SER A 147 3.69 -1.09 -1.08
CA SER A 147 2.65 -0.67 -2.01
C SER A 147 1.25 -1.06 -1.54
N ASP A 148 0.25 -0.28 -1.95
CA ASP A 148 -1.16 -0.68 -1.86
C ASP A 148 -1.91 -0.32 -3.14
N THR A 149 -3.06 -0.94 -3.35
CA THR A 149 -3.81 -0.85 -4.61
C THR A 149 -4.92 0.18 -4.51
N PHE A 150 -4.79 1.31 -5.20
CA PHE A 150 -5.74 2.41 -5.17
C PHE A 150 -6.46 2.64 -6.51
N GLY A 151 -7.69 3.12 -6.44
CA GLY A 151 -8.35 3.80 -7.56
C GLY A 151 -7.81 5.23 -7.73
N ARG A 152 -8.18 5.90 -8.82
CA ARG A 152 -7.77 7.30 -9.06
C ARG A 152 -8.85 8.11 -9.78
N PRO A 153 -8.94 9.43 -9.56
CA PRO A 153 -9.93 10.27 -10.22
C PRO A 153 -9.91 10.13 -11.74
N TRP A 154 -11.10 10.15 -12.33
CA TRP A 154 -11.33 10.20 -13.79
C TRP A 154 -10.84 8.98 -14.59
N ARG A 155 -10.41 7.89 -13.95
CA ARG A 155 -9.98 6.66 -14.63
C ARG A 155 -10.54 5.43 -13.94
N GLU A 156 -11.02 4.48 -14.73
CA GLU A 156 -11.38 3.16 -14.27
C GLU A 156 -10.12 2.30 -14.02
N GLY A 157 -10.28 1.30 -13.16
CA GLY A 157 -9.22 0.37 -12.79
C GLY A 157 -8.33 0.88 -11.65
N LEU A 158 -7.66 -0.09 -11.01
CA LEU A 158 -6.79 0.14 -9.87
C LEU A 158 -5.31 0.17 -10.31
N VAL A 159 -4.47 0.84 -9.53
CA VAL A 159 -3.01 0.83 -9.68
C VAL A 159 -2.37 0.72 -8.31
N ASP A 160 -1.21 0.07 -8.26
CA ASP A 160 -0.40 0.07 -7.05
C ASP A 160 0.31 1.42 -6.90
N VAL A 161 0.26 1.98 -5.69
CA VAL A 161 0.91 3.22 -5.28
C VAL A 161 1.81 2.96 -4.08
N ALA A 162 2.83 3.78 -3.88
CA ALA A 162 3.68 3.68 -2.70
C ALA A 162 2.97 4.26 -1.48
N ILE A 163 2.91 3.49 -0.39
CA ILE A 163 2.43 3.94 0.92
C ILE A 163 3.56 4.04 1.95
N GLY A 164 4.71 3.40 1.67
CA GLY A 164 5.93 3.51 2.45
C GLY A 164 7.18 3.30 1.61
N VAL A 165 8.29 3.95 1.97
CA VAL A 165 9.56 3.95 1.22
C VAL A 165 10.79 3.96 2.14
N ALA A 166 11.84 3.26 1.74
CA ALA A 166 13.14 3.31 2.40
C ALA A 166 14.28 3.07 1.40
N GLY A 167 15.43 3.74 1.59
CA GLY A 167 16.63 3.49 0.78
C GLY A 167 16.59 4.06 -0.65
N LEU A 168 15.55 4.82 -0.99
CA LEU A 168 15.46 5.54 -2.26
C LEU A 168 14.78 6.91 -2.07
N ALA A 169 15.11 7.86 -2.94
CA ALA A 169 14.34 9.10 -3.05
C ALA A 169 12.99 8.80 -3.73
N PRO A 170 11.85 9.09 -3.09
CA PRO A 170 10.53 8.80 -3.66
C PRO A 170 10.18 9.71 -4.84
N LEU A 171 10.78 10.90 -4.86
CA LEU A 171 10.65 11.89 -5.90
C LEU A 171 11.97 12.00 -6.67
N ARG A 172 11.87 12.21 -7.98
CA ARG A 172 12.97 12.68 -8.80
C ARG A 172 12.63 14.08 -9.29
N ASP A 173 13.30 15.05 -8.70
CA ASP A 173 13.19 16.44 -9.10
C ASP A 173 14.11 16.70 -10.29
N TYR A 174 13.53 17.14 -11.40
CA TYR A 174 14.26 17.57 -12.60
C TYR A 174 14.34 19.10 -12.70
N CYS A 175 13.83 19.85 -11.71
CA CYS A 175 13.88 21.31 -11.74
C CYS A 175 15.33 21.80 -11.79
N GLY A 176 15.60 22.73 -12.69
CA GLY A 176 16.97 23.21 -12.97
C GLY A 176 17.78 22.33 -13.94
N GLU A 177 17.31 21.13 -14.29
CA GLU A 177 17.89 20.35 -15.40
C GLU A 177 17.48 20.94 -16.75
N ARG A 178 18.25 20.64 -17.81
CA ARG A 178 17.97 21.11 -19.18
C ARG A 178 17.34 20.01 -20.03
N ASP A 179 16.32 20.37 -20.80
CA ASP A 179 15.73 19.51 -21.81
C ASP A 179 16.67 19.31 -23.03
N ARG A 180 16.26 18.46 -23.98
CA ARG A 180 17.04 18.19 -25.21
C ARG A 180 17.27 19.42 -26.09
N ARG A 181 16.55 20.52 -25.85
CA ARG A 181 16.66 21.80 -26.55
C ARG A 181 17.34 22.86 -25.69
N GLY A 182 17.92 22.48 -24.55
CA GLY A 182 18.65 23.36 -23.65
C GLY A 182 17.77 24.24 -22.76
N ARG A 183 16.44 24.06 -22.74
CA ARG A 183 15.53 24.83 -21.90
C ARG A 183 15.49 24.25 -20.49
N GLU A 184 15.46 25.11 -19.49
CA GLU A 184 15.35 24.69 -18.09
C GLU A 184 13.97 24.12 -17.79
N LEU A 185 13.94 22.99 -17.08
CA LEU A 185 12.72 22.40 -16.56
C LEU A 185 12.32 23.13 -15.28
N GLN A 186 11.09 23.67 -15.22
CA GLN A 186 10.64 24.51 -14.09
C GLN A 186 9.70 23.81 -13.10
N VAL A 187 8.94 22.80 -13.55
CA VAL A 187 7.97 22.07 -12.71
C VAL A 187 7.91 20.62 -13.17
N THR A 188 8.96 19.86 -12.90
CA THR A 188 9.05 18.46 -13.32
C THR A 188 9.56 17.61 -12.16
N VAL A 189 8.65 17.23 -11.27
CA VAL A 189 8.93 16.27 -10.21
C VAL A 189 8.22 14.96 -10.53
N MET A 190 9.01 13.92 -10.77
CA MET A 190 8.50 12.58 -11.04
C MET A 190 8.29 11.83 -9.73
N ALA A 191 7.08 11.28 -9.54
CA ALA A 191 6.77 10.35 -8.46
C ALA A 191 7.40 8.97 -8.74
N ARG A 192 8.71 8.88 -8.50
CA ARG A 192 9.53 7.69 -8.80
C ARG A 192 9.03 6.46 -8.05
N ALA A 193 8.68 6.61 -6.76
CA ALA A 193 8.18 5.49 -5.96
C ALA A 193 6.87 4.93 -6.52
N ASP A 194 5.90 5.80 -6.86
CA ASP A 194 4.62 5.36 -7.42
C ASP A 194 4.76 4.71 -8.79
N GLN A 195 5.65 5.21 -9.65
CA GLN A 195 5.90 4.57 -10.95
C GLN A 195 6.48 3.16 -10.79
N LEU A 196 7.36 2.96 -9.81
CA LEU A 196 7.94 1.65 -9.51
C LEU A 196 6.91 0.73 -8.86
N ALA A 197 6.08 1.24 -7.94
CA ALA A 197 4.99 0.49 -7.33
C ALA A 197 3.99 0.01 -8.40
N ALA A 198 3.55 0.91 -9.28
CA ALA A 198 2.64 0.58 -10.38
C ALA A 198 3.23 -0.45 -11.35
N ALA A 199 4.52 -0.34 -11.66
CA ALA A 199 5.20 -1.30 -12.54
C ALA A 199 5.32 -2.68 -11.88
N ALA A 200 5.65 -2.74 -10.58
CA ALA A 200 5.71 -3.99 -9.83
C ALA A 200 4.33 -4.64 -9.68
N GLY A 201 3.27 -3.84 -9.51
CA GLY A 201 1.89 -4.30 -9.39
C GLY A 201 1.40 -5.11 -10.60
N ILE A 202 2.01 -4.97 -11.78
CA ILE A 202 1.73 -5.79 -12.97
C ILE A 202 2.03 -7.28 -12.71
N LEU A 203 3.04 -7.56 -11.88
CA LEU A 203 3.50 -8.91 -11.55
C LEU A 203 2.91 -9.45 -10.24
N MET A 204 2.14 -8.63 -9.51
CA MET A 204 1.49 -9.05 -8.28
C MET A 204 0.10 -9.60 -8.62
N GLU A 205 -0.04 -10.92 -8.69
CA GLU A 205 -1.32 -11.56 -8.92
C GLU A 205 -2.31 -11.22 -7.80
N LYS A 206 -3.55 -10.91 -8.17
CA LYS A 206 -4.65 -10.72 -7.22
C LYS A 206 -5.31 -12.07 -7.00
N GLY A 207 -5.03 -12.69 -5.85
CA GLY A 207 -5.64 -13.93 -5.36
C GLY A 207 -6.23 -13.75 -3.96
#